data_AF-A0A0V1MAR9-F1
#
_entry.id   AF-A0A0V1MAR9-F1
#
_cell.length_a   1.000
_cell.length_b   1.000
_cell.length_c   1.000
_cell.angle_alpha   90.00
_cell.angle_beta   90.00
_cell.angle_gamma   90.00
#
_symmetry.space_group_name_H-M   'P 1'
#
loop_
_entity.id
_entity.type
_entity.pdbx_description
1 polymer ?
#
loop_
_entity_poly.entity_id
_entity_poly.type
_entity_poly.pdbx_seq_one_letter_code
_entity_poly.pdbx_strand_id
1 'polypeptide(L)' 'MASADAKKKCRQYSQEYLKFGFIPSFSNETMPMCLLCQKVFTNDAMKPSKMKDHLERVHPDKKNKDVDAWYC' A
#
# COMPACT_ATOMS: atom_id res chain seq x y z
N MET A 1 34.33 -6.79 11.85
CA MET A 1 33.47 -7.58 10.95
C MET A 1 32.13 -7.81 11.64
N ALA A 2 31.04 -7.73 10.85
CA ALA A 2 29.65 -8.11 11.16
C ALA A 2 28.87 -7.21 12.13
N SER A 3 28.33 -6.11 11.60
CA SER A 3 27.10 -5.50 12.11
C SER A 3 25.96 -6.49 11.94
N ALA A 4 25.60 -7.18 13.01
CA ALA A 4 24.36 -7.94 13.09
C ALA A 4 23.21 -6.95 13.25
N ASP A 5 22.86 -6.28 12.15
CA ASP A 5 21.52 -5.74 11.96
C ASP A 5 20.59 -6.95 11.96
N ALA A 6 20.11 -7.29 13.15
CA ALA A 6 18.90 -8.08 13.31
C ALA A 6 17.80 -7.25 12.68
N LYS A 7 17.72 -7.34 11.34
CA LYS A 7 16.61 -6.91 10.52
C LYS A 7 15.43 -7.65 11.09
N LYS A 8 14.78 -7.05 12.08
CA LYS A 8 13.37 -7.27 12.35
C LYS A 8 12.79 -7.30 10.95
N LYS A 9 12.22 -8.43 10.53
CA LYS A 9 11.48 -8.54 9.27
C LYS A 9 10.24 -7.66 9.40
N CYS A 10 10.45 -6.38 9.61
CA CYS A 10 9.52 -5.33 9.37
C CYS A 10 9.40 -5.41 7.85
N ARG A 11 8.39 -6.16 7.38
CA ARG A 11 7.88 -6.06 6.02
C ARG A 11 7.39 -4.62 5.86
N GLN A 12 8.32 -3.66 5.86
CA GLN A 12 8.01 -2.28 5.63
C GLN A 12 7.72 -2.20 4.14
N TYR A 13 6.42 -2.17 3.85
CA TYR A 13 5.85 -1.70 2.60
C TYR A 13 6.80 -0.67 1.99
N SER A 14 7.34 -0.94 0.80
CA SER A 14 8.23 0.03 0.15
C SER A 14 7.48 1.35 -0.04
N GLN A 15 8.19 2.48 -0.11
CA GLN A 15 7.53 3.78 -0.32
C GLN A 15 6.62 3.79 -1.56
N GLU A 16 6.86 2.90 -2.53
CA GLU A 16 6.00 2.73 -3.71
C GLU A 16 4.56 2.31 -3.35
N TYR A 17 4.35 1.56 -2.27
CA TYR A 17 3.00 1.17 -1.81
C TYR A 17 2.21 2.37 -1.32
N LEU A 18 2.88 3.28 -0.60
CA LEU A 18 2.30 4.54 -0.17
C LEU A 18 1.95 5.43 -1.38
N LYS A 19 2.70 5.33 -2.49
CA LYS A 19 2.37 6.04 -3.74
C LYS A 19 1.01 5.64 -4.31
N PHE A 20 0.57 4.42 -4.06
CA PHE A 20 -0.74 3.92 -4.50
C PHE A 20 -1.86 4.19 -3.48
N GLY A 21 -1.59 4.86 -2.35
CA GLY A 21 -2.61 5.16 -1.34
C GLY A 21 -3.06 3.93 -0.53
N PHE A 22 -2.17 2.95 -0.33
CA PHE A 22 -2.44 1.79 0.53
C PHE A 22 -1.61 1.83 1.80
N ILE A 23 -2.25 1.47 2.90
CA ILE A 23 -1.69 1.43 4.25
C ILE A 23 -1.87 0.04 4.85
N PRO A 24 -1.10 -0.38 5.86
CA PRO A 24 -1.38 -1.60 6.60
C PRO A 24 -2.75 -1.53 7.27
N SER A 25 -3.48 -2.65 7.26
CA SER A 25 -4.77 -2.72 7.95
C SER A 25 -4.60 -2.69 9.47
N PHE A 26 -5.56 -2.08 10.17
CA PHE A 26 -5.53 -2.00 11.64
C PHE A 26 -5.62 -3.37 12.32
N SER A 27 -6.32 -4.33 11.70
CA SER A 27 -6.48 -5.68 12.26
C SER A 27 -5.30 -6.59 11.94
N ASN A 28 -4.65 -6.39 10.79
CA ASN A 28 -3.55 -7.21 10.32
C ASN A 28 -2.56 -6.35 9.53
N GLU A 29 -1.42 -6.03 10.14
CA GLU A 29 -0.35 -5.25 9.50
C GLU A 29 0.20 -5.87 8.20
N THR A 30 -0.06 -7.17 7.97
CA THR A 30 0.36 -7.92 6.77
C THR A 30 -0.59 -7.78 5.59
N MET A 31 -1.77 -7.21 5.81
CA MET A 31 -2.80 -6.99 4.79
C MET A 31 -2.86 -5.51 4.41
N PRO A 32 -2.72 -5.16 3.13
CA PRO A 32 -2.90 -3.78 2.68
C PRO A 32 -4.38 -3.40 2.72
N MET A 33 -4.64 -2.17 3.13
CA MET A 33 -5.93 -1.50 3.12
C MET A 33 -5.84 -0.26 2.22
N CYS A 34 -6.81 -0.07 1.34
CA CYS A 34 -6.89 1.15 0.54
C CYS A 34 -7.38 2.31 1.42
N LEU A 35 -6.67 3.44 1.42
CA LEU A 35 -7.04 4.60 2.24
C LEU A 35 -8.38 5.24 1.79
N LEU A 36 -8.71 5.13 0.50
CA LEU A 36 -9.86 5.81 -0.11
C LEU A 36 -11.20 5.12 0.16
N CYS A 37 -11.22 3.80 0.09
CA CYS A 37 -12.42 2.99 0.28
C CYS A 37 -12.36 2.09 1.52
N GLN A 38 -11.26 2.16 2.29
CA GLN A 38 -10.99 1.35 3.49
C GLN A 38 -11.11 -0.16 3.25
N LYS A 39 -11.04 -0.59 1.99
CA LYS A 39 -11.10 -2.00 1.62
C LYS A 39 -9.80 -2.69 2.00
N VAL A 40 -9.90 -3.77 2.77
CA VAL A 40 -8.78 -4.64 3.11
C VAL A 40 -8.59 -5.67 2.01
N PHE A 41 -7.34 -5.90 1.62
CA PHE A 41 -6.97 -6.88 0.63
C PHE A 41 -6.02 -7.93 1.21
N THR A 42 -5.98 -9.09 0.55
CA THR A 42 -5.01 -10.14 0.86
C THR A 42 -3.59 -9.72 0.45
N ASN A 43 -2.59 -10.42 0.99
CA ASN A 43 -1.18 -10.16 0.68
C ASN A 43 -0.84 -10.22 -0.83
N ASP A 44 -1.57 -10.97 -1.67
CA ASP A 44 -1.36 -10.96 -3.14
C ASP A 44 -1.63 -9.59 -3.78
N ALA A 45 -2.56 -8.82 -3.20
CA ALA A 45 -2.90 -7.49 -3.69
C ALA A 45 -1.82 -6.44 -3.38
N MET A 46 -0.77 -6.81 -2.64
CA MET A 46 0.44 -6.01 -2.49
C MET A 46 1.23 -5.89 -3.80
N LYS A 47 0.92 -6.67 -4.84
CA LYS A 47 1.59 -6.47 -6.14
C LYS A 47 1.21 -5.10 -6.72
N PRO A 48 2.19 -4.27 -7.13
CA PRO A 48 1.91 -2.91 -7.62
C PRO A 48 0.94 -2.90 -8.81
N SER A 49 0.98 -3.92 -9.67
CA SER A 49 0.02 -4.10 -10.76
C SER A 49 -1.42 -4.23 -10.26
N LYS A 50 -1.65 -4.93 -9.13
CA LYS A 50 -2.99 -5.11 -8.53
C LYS A 50 -3.47 -3.83 -7.84
N MET A 51 -2.56 -3.11 -7.18
CA MET A 51 -2.87 -1.83 -6.53
C MET A 51 -3.25 -0.78 -7.57
N LYS A 52 -2.47 -0.69 -8.66
CA LYS A 52 -2.76 0.18 -9.79
C LYS A 52 -4.10 -0.18 -10.45
N ASP A 53 -4.33 -1.46 -10.74
CA ASP A 53 -5.60 -1.93 -11.32
C ASP A 53 -6.81 -1.60 -10.42
N HIS A 54 -6.67 -1.74 -9.10
CA HIS A 54 -7.71 -1.33 -8.16
C HIS A 54 -8.00 0.17 -8.26
N LEU A 55 -6.97 1.02 -8.27
CA LEU A 55 -7.15 2.46 -8.44
C LEU A 55 -7.81 2.79 -9.78
N GLU A 56 -7.38 2.17 -10.87
CA GLU A 56 -7.95 2.43 -12.20
C GLU A 56 -9.43 2.01 -12.32
N ARG A 57 -9.83 0.93 -11.63
CA ARG A 57 -11.21 0.42 -11.68
C ARG A 57 -12.15 1.05 -10.67
N VAL A 58 -11.68 1.32 -9.47
CA VAL A 58 -12.51 1.78 -8.34
C VAL A 58 -12.39 3.29 -8.14
N HIS A 59 -11.25 3.88 -8.50
CA HIS A 59 -10.96 5.30 -8.34
C HIS A 59 -10.44 5.93 -9.65
N PRO A 60 -11.16 5.80 -10.79
CA PRO A 60 -10.71 6.33 -12.08
C PRO A 60 -10.45 7.84 -12.04
N ASP A 61 -11.22 8.58 -11.24
CA ASP A 61 -11.06 10.02 -11.01
C ASP A 61 -9.76 10.42 -10.29
N LYS A 62 -9.12 9.47 -9.57
CA LYS A 62 -7.86 9.72 -8.84
C LYS A 62 -6.62 9.20 -9.58
N LYS A 63 -6.79 8.64 -10.79
CA LYS A 63 -5.71 8.06 -11.62
C LYS A 63 -4.56 9.04 -11.96
N ASN A 64 -4.84 10.34 -11.99
CA ASN A 64 -3.89 11.37 -12.43
C ASN A 64 -3.50 12.38 -11.34
N LYS A 65 -3.93 12.17 -10.09
CA LYS A 65 -3.52 13.04 -9.00
C LYS A 65 -2.25 12.47 -8.39
N ASP A 66 -1.23 13.31 -8.32
CA ASP A 66 0.00 13.00 -7.59
C ASP A 66 -0.34 12.57 -6.16
N VAL A 67 0.52 11.73 -5.59
CA VAL A 67 0.34 11.03 -4.31
C VAL A 67 -0.08 11.96 -3.16
N ASP A 68 0.26 13.23 -3.28
CA ASP A 68 -0.12 14.30 -2.37
C ASP A 68 -1.64 14.44 -2.14
N ALA A 69 -2.49 14.02 -3.09
CA ALA A 69 -3.94 14.14 -2.98
C ALA A 69 -4.66 12.93 -2.33
N TRP A 70 -3.94 11.90 -1.86
CA TRP A 70 -4.57 10.75 -1.19
C TRP A 70 -5.03 11.06 0.24
N TYR A 71 -4.57 12.17 0.85
CA TYR A 71 -4.83 12.54 2.24
C TYR A 71 -6.12 13.35 2.50
N CYS A 72 -7.01 13.48 1.53
CA CYS A 72 -8.24 14.27 1.68
C CYS A 72 -9.43 13.43 2.19
#